data_AF-X7F843-F1
#
_entry.id   AF-X7F843-F1
#
_cell.length_a   1.000
_cell.length_b   1.000
_cell.length_c   1.000
_cell.angle_alpha   90.00
_cell.angle_beta   90.00
_cell.angle_gamma   90.00
#
_symmetry.space_group_name_H-M   'P 1'
#
loop_
_entity.id
_entity.type
_entity.pdbx_description
1 polymer ?
#
loop_
_entity_poly.entity_id
_entity_poly.type
_entity_poly.pdbx_seq_one_letter_code
_entity_poly.pdbx_strand_id
1 'polypeptide(L)'
;MTDLETLSEEIDALETTFAGAAGMAQGFNVEMQRIRDGFETSSAGARRFEVSLSRGLARAIDDVVLDGKTLSDALHTVAQSMIDATWRAAVRPVAGHFGGMLTQGIQSLFGQFAPFANGGTFVQGRVMPFASGGIVSRPTTFPMRGGTGLMGEAGPEAIMPLARGADGRLGVRAQGGGTPVQVTMNVSTPDLGSFQRSQSQIAAQMGRALARGQRNR
;
A
#
# COMPACT_ATOMS: atom_id res chain seq x y z
N MET A 1 70.24 8.11 33.23
CA MET A 1 68.84 8.30 33.69
C MET A 1 67.89 8.59 32.53
N THR A 2 68.40 8.98 31.34
CA THR A 2 67.62 9.35 30.15
C THR A 2 67.09 8.16 29.34
N ASP A 3 67.81 7.03 29.26
CA ASP A 3 67.44 5.93 28.36
C ASP A 3 66.21 5.11 28.82
N LEU A 4 65.92 5.12 30.12
CA LEU A 4 64.74 4.45 30.68
C LEU A 4 63.47 5.28 30.49
N GLU A 5 63.60 6.60 30.42
CA GLU A 5 62.50 7.54 30.24
C GLU A 5 62.04 7.52 28.77
N THR A 6 62.98 7.50 27.83
CA THR A 6 62.67 7.33 26.39
C THR A 6 62.02 5.99 26.08
N LEU A 7 62.45 4.90 26.74
CA LEU A 7 61.83 3.59 26.57
C LEU A 7 60.37 3.56 27.08
N SER A 8 60.07 4.28 28.16
CA SER A 8 58.70 4.38 28.69
C SER A 8 57.79 5.15 27.75
N GLU A 9 58.26 6.26 27.16
CA GLU A 9 57.50 7.04 26.17
C GLU A 9 57.20 6.22 24.91
N GLU A 10 58.15 5.41 24.44
CA GLU A 10 57.95 4.51 23.29
C GLU A 10 56.91 3.42 23.58
N ILE A 11 56.88 2.88 24.81
CA ILE A 11 55.90 1.87 25.23
C ILE A 11 54.50 2.49 25.30
N ASP A 12 54.35 3.68 25.86
CA ASP A 12 53.06 4.38 25.97
C ASP A 12 52.51 4.76 24.57
N ALA A 13 53.39 5.19 23.66
CA ALA A 13 53.05 5.45 22.26
C ALA A 13 52.60 4.16 21.54
N LEU A 14 53.27 3.04 21.82
CA LEU A 14 52.91 1.74 21.25
C LEU A 14 51.58 1.23 21.79
N GLU A 15 51.31 1.38 23.09
CA GLU A 15 50.03 1.02 23.72
C GLU A 15 48.87 1.82 23.11
N THR A 16 49.05 3.13 22.93
CA THR A 16 48.06 4.00 22.28
C THR A 16 47.78 3.56 20.85
N THR A 17 48.82 3.18 20.11
CA THR A 17 48.70 2.69 18.73
C THR A 17 47.97 1.35 18.67
N PHE A 18 48.27 0.43 19.59
CA PHE A 18 47.57 -0.86 19.70
C PHE A 18 46.11 -0.70 20.11
N ALA A 19 45.79 0.21 21.04
CA ALA A 19 44.42 0.52 21.40
C ALA A 19 43.64 1.08 20.20
N GLY A 20 44.26 1.97 19.41
CA GLY A 20 43.69 2.46 18.15
C GLY A 20 43.47 1.34 17.11
N ALA A 21 44.45 0.45 16.95
CA ALA A 21 44.34 -0.70 16.05
C ALA A 21 43.23 -1.69 16.46
N ALA A 22 43.09 -1.95 17.76
CA ALA A 22 42.03 -2.79 18.30
C ALA A 22 40.63 -2.18 18.06
N GLY A 23 40.50 -0.86 18.23
CA GLY A 23 39.27 -0.14 17.90
C GLY A 23 38.92 -0.19 16.41
N MET A 24 39.91 -0.04 15.53
CA MET A 24 39.72 -0.19 14.08
C MET A 24 39.31 -1.62 13.69
N ALA A 25 39.90 -2.65 14.31
CA ALA A 25 39.54 -4.04 14.05
C ALA A 25 38.10 -4.36 14.48
N GLN A 26 37.64 -3.82 15.62
CA GLN A 26 36.25 -3.94 16.05
C GLN A 26 35.30 -3.22 15.08
N GLY A 27 35.64 -2.00 14.65
CA GLY A 27 34.87 -1.26 13.65
C GLY A 27 34.75 -2.01 12.32
N PHE A 28 35.85 -2.58 11.85
CA PHE A 28 35.88 -3.40 10.65
C PHE A 28 34.97 -4.64 10.75
N ASN A 29 34.97 -5.32 11.91
CA ASN A 29 34.10 -6.48 12.14
C ASN A 29 32.61 -6.09 12.07
N VAL A 30 32.23 -4.94 12.64
CA VAL A 30 30.86 -4.42 12.55
C VAL A 30 30.50 -4.10 11.10
N GLU A 31 31.41 -3.50 10.33
CA GLU A 31 31.16 -3.19 8.92
C GLU A 31 31.02 -4.47 8.07
N MET A 32 31.84 -5.49 8.33
CA MET A 32 31.72 -6.79 7.68
C MET A 32 30.40 -7.50 7.98
N GLN A 33 29.84 -7.32 9.18
CA GLN A 33 28.50 -7.81 9.53
C GLN A 33 27.42 -7.06 8.72
N ARG A 34 27.50 -5.73 8.63
CA ARG A 34 26.57 -4.93 7.81
C ARG A 34 26.62 -5.31 6.34
N ILE A 35 27.82 -5.54 5.81
CA ILE A 35 28.03 -5.99 4.42
C ILE A 35 27.37 -7.35 4.20
N ARG A 36 27.54 -8.30 5.14
CA ARG A 36 26.90 -9.62 5.07
C ARG A 36 25.37 -9.51 5.07
N ASP A 37 24.80 -8.73 5.96
CA ASP A 37 23.35 -8.51 6.04
C ASP A 37 22.79 -7.87 4.77
N GLY A 38 23.56 -6.94 4.18
CA GLY A 38 23.27 -6.33 2.88
C GLY A 38 23.25 -7.36 1.75
N PHE A 39 24.23 -8.25 1.69
CA PHE A 39 24.28 -9.32 0.70
C PHE A 39 23.14 -10.33 0.87
N GLU A 40 22.80 -10.71 2.10
CA GLU A 40 21.67 -11.61 2.37
C GLU A 40 20.35 -10.98 1.90
N THR A 41 20.11 -9.72 2.25
CA THR A 41 18.92 -8.97 1.83
C THR A 41 18.85 -8.83 0.30
N SER A 42 19.98 -8.52 -0.34
CA SER A 42 20.09 -8.42 -1.79
C SER A 42 19.78 -9.76 -2.49
N SER A 43 20.33 -10.86 -1.98
CA SER A 43 20.09 -12.20 -2.51
C SER A 43 18.62 -12.63 -2.37
N ALA A 44 17.99 -12.30 -1.24
CA ALA A 44 16.56 -12.53 -1.03
C ALA A 44 15.70 -11.67 -1.96
N GLY A 45 16.12 -10.42 -2.23
CA GLY A 45 15.51 -9.54 -3.22
C GLY A 45 15.58 -10.11 -4.64
N ALA A 46 16.76 -10.58 -5.07
CA ALA A 46 16.98 -11.17 -6.37
C ALA A 46 16.09 -12.40 -6.62
N ARG A 47 15.98 -13.31 -5.64
CA ARG A 47 15.09 -14.48 -5.72
C ARG A 47 13.62 -14.07 -5.85
N ARG A 48 13.17 -13.07 -5.07
CA ARG A 48 11.78 -12.58 -5.17
C ARG A 48 11.49 -11.96 -6.53
N PHE A 49 12.45 -11.21 -7.06
CA PHE A 49 12.37 -10.63 -8.39
C PHE A 49 12.22 -11.72 -9.45
N GLU A 50 13.09 -12.74 -9.43
CA GLU A 50 13.04 -13.88 -10.35
C GLU A 50 11.68 -14.60 -10.33
N VAL A 51 11.13 -14.88 -9.14
CA VAL A 51 9.82 -15.53 -9.01
C VAL A 51 8.68 -14.58 -9.47
N SER A 52 8.83 -13.26 -9.27
CA SER A 52 7.84 -12.30 -9.78
C SER A 52 7.88 -12.18 -11.30
N LEU A 53 9.08 -12.17 -11.90
CA LEU A 53 9.30 -12.06 -13.33
C LEU A 53 8.79 -13.30 -14.06
N SER A 54 9.13 -14.49 -13.57
CA SER A 54 8.67 -15.76 -14.15
C SER A 54 7.14 -15.88 -14.12
N ARG A 55 6.49 -15.52 -13.01
CA ARG A 55 5.02 -15.51 -12.92
C ARG A 55 4.36 -14.41 -13.76
N GLY A 56 5.02 -13.27 -13.90
CA GLY A 56 4.55 -12.18 -14.76
C GLY A 56 4.60 -12.57 -16.23
N LEU A 57 5.73 -13.15 -16.65
CA LEU A 57 5.94 -13.67 -18.00
C LEU A 57 4.98 -14.82 -18.33
N ALA A 58 4.83 -15.79 -17.42
CA ALA A 58 3.90 -16.90 -17.61
C ALA A 58 2.46 -16.41 -17.81
N ARG A 59 2.00 -15.47 -16.97
CA ARG A 59 0.67 -14.85 -17.13
C ARG A 59 0.52 -14.05 -18.41
N ALA A 60 1.53 -13.28 -18.80
CA ALA A 60 1.51 -12.53 -20.05
C ALA A 60 1.37 -13.45 -21.27
N ILE A 61 2.01 -14.63 -21.25
CA ILE A 61 1.89 -15.64 -22.29
C ILE A 61 0.49 -16.28 -22.27
N ASP A 62 -0.01 -16.66 -21.09
CA ASP A 62 -1.34 -17.25 -20.92
C ASP A 62 -2.44 -16.31 -21.40
N ASP A 63 -2.35 -15.02 -21.05
CA ASP A 63 -3.30 -13.98 -21.43
C ASP A 63 -3.34 -13.72 -22.96
N VAL A 64 -2.21 -13.87 -23.65
CA VAL A 64 -2.13 -13.70 -25.11
C VAL A 64 -2.65 -14.95 -25.82
N VAL A 65 -2.35 -16.14 -25.30
CA VAL A 65 -2.70 -17.42 -25.94
C VAL A 65 -4.13 -17.85 -25.65
N LEU A 66 -4.60 -17.70 -24.41
CA LEU A 66 -5.91 -18.18 -23.96
C LEU A 66 -6.98 -17.08 -23.97
N ASP A 67 -6.65 -15.88 -23.51
CA ASP A 67 -7.63 -14.77 -23.39
C ASP A 67 -7.71 -13.89 -24.65
N GLY A 68 -6.83 -14.09 -25.64
CA GLY A 68 -6.81 -13.32 -26.88
C GLY A 68 -6.49 -11.83 -26.67
N LYS A 69 -5.86 -11.46 -25.54
CA LYS A 69 -5.43 -10.08 -25.28
C LYS A 69 -4.34 -9.70 -26.27
N THR A 70 -4.28 -8.40 -26.59
CA THR A 70 -3.20 -7.91 -27.44
C THR A 70 -1.88 -8.02 -26.69
N LEU A 71 -0.79 -8.34 -27.43
CA LEU A 71 0.57 -8.36 -26.87
C LEU A 71 0.91 -7.05 -26.14
N SER A 72 0.34 -5.93 -26.59
CA SER A 72 0.50 -4.61 -25.97
C SER A 72 -0.06 -4.57 -24.53
N ASP A 73 -1.22 -5.17 -24.27
CA ASP A 73 -1.84 -5.18 -22.93
C ASP A 73 -1.06 -6.07 -21.95
N ALA A 74 -0.56 -7.20 -22.46
CA ALA A 74 0.29 -8.10 -21.69
C ALA A 74 1.63 -7.43 -21.31
N LEU A 75 2.28 -6.74 -22.26
CA LEU A 75 3.48 -5.95 -22.00
C LEU A 75 3.23 -4.78 -21.05
N HIS A 76 2.05 -4.14 -21.13
CA HIS A 76 1.67 -3.07 -20.21
C HIS A 76 1.54 -3.58 -18.76
N THR A 77 0.98 -4.77 -18.59
CA THR A 77 0.85 -5.43 -17.28
C THR A 77 2.21 -5.79 -16.69
N VAL A 78 3.12 -6.32 -17.50
CA VAL A 78 4.51 -6.59 -17.09
C VAL A 78 5.21 -5.28 -16.68
N ALA A 79 5.08 -4.23 -17.50
CA ALA A 79 5.68 -2.92 -17.21
C ALA A 79 5.17 -2.32 -15.89
N GLN A 80 3.86 -2.34 -15.63
CA GLN A 80 3.27 -1.89 -14.36
C GLN A 80 3.82 -2.69 -13.17
N SER A 81 3.93 -4.02 -13.31
CA SER A 81 4.46 -4.87 -12.24
C SER A 81 5.93 -4.57 -11.91
N MET A 82 6.74 -4.23 -12.92
CA MET A 82 8.14 -3.82 -12.75
C MET A 82 8.27 -2.44 -12.10
N ILE A 83 7.43 -1.48 -12.50
CA ILE A 83 7.38 -0.13 -11.91
C ILE A 83 7.02 -0.23 -10.42
N ASP A 84 5.98 -1.00 -10.08
CA ASP A 84 5.55 -1.15 -8.68
C ASP A 84 6.60 -1.87 -7.83
N ALA A 85 7.30 -2.87 -8.39
CA ALA A 85 8.37 -3.58 -7.70
C ALA A 85 9.56 -2.66 -7.43
N THR A 86 9.96 -1.86 -8.42
CA THR A 86 11.06 -0.90 -8.33
C THR A 86 10.72 0.22 -7.35
N TRP A 87 9.51 0.77 -7.43
CA TRP A 87 9.00 1.79 -6.51
C TRP A 87 8.99 1.29 -5.06
N ARG A 88 8.46 0.08 -4.82
CA ARG A 88 8.44 -0.53 -3.48
C ARG A 88 9.85 -0.82 -2.97
N ALA A 89 10.78 -1.23 -3.83
CA ALA A 89 12.17 -1.46 -3.44
C ALA A 89 12.89 -0.15 -3.08
N ALA A 90 12.59 0.96 -3.77
CA ALA A 90 13.20 2.26 -3.51
C ALA A 90 12.62 2.99 -2.29
N VAL A 91 11.29 2.93 -2.08
CA VAL A 91 10.60 3.75 -1.07
C VAL A 91 10.51 3.07 0.30
N ARG A 92 10.33 1.74 0.34
CA ARG A 92 10.17 1.01 1.61
C ARG A 92 11.37 1.12 2.57
N PRO A 93 12.64 1.09 2.11
CA PRO A 93 13.79 1.22 3.00
C PRO A 93 13.81 2.58 3.70
N VAL A 94 13.54 3.67 2.97
CA VAL A 94 13.50 5.03 3.52
C VAL A 94 12.35 5.19 4.50
N ALA A 95 11.15 4.72 4.16
CA ALA A 95 10.01 4.75 5.06
C ALA A 95 10.25 3.92 6.35
N GLY A 96 10.92 2.76 6.22
CA GLY A 96 11.28 1.91 7.35
C GLY A 96 12.37 2.51 8.24
N HIS A 97 13.39 3.15 7.64
CA HIS A 97 14.47 3.79 8.40
C HIS A 97 14.02 5.06 9.11
N PHE A 98 13.21 5.90 8.46
CA PHE A 98 12.67 7.11 9.08
C PHE A 98 11.65 6.78 10.18
N GLY A 99 10.81 5.75 9.96
CA GLY A 99 9.89 5.24 10.98
C GLY A 99 10.60 4.64 12.19
N GLY A 100 11.69 3.89 11.97
CA GLY A 100 12.52 3.31 13.02
C GLY A 100 13.32 4.33 13.83
N MET A 101 13.87 5.36 13.16
CA MET A 101 14.64 6.42 13.83
C MET A 101 13.75 7.39 14.61
N LEU A 102 12.57 7.73 14.07
CA LEU A 102 11.59 8.57 14.77
C LEU A 102 11.05 7.88 16.02
N THR A 103 10.76 6.59 15.94
CA THR A 103 10.31 5.80 17.11
C THR A 103 11.40 5.68 18.17
N GLN A 104 12.64 5.41 17.78
CA GLN A 104 13.77 5.35 18.72
C GLN A 104 14.08 6.71 19.37
N GLY A 105 14.03 7.82 18.61
CA GLY A 105 14.26 9.17 19.13
C GLY A 105 13.18 9.67 20.09
N ILE A 106 11.92 9.29 19.86
CA ILE A 106 10.81 9.58 20.79
C ILE A 106 10.96 8.72 22.05
N GLN A 107 11.36 7.45 21.94
CA GLN A 107 11.61 6.59 23.10
C GLN A 107 12.75 7.12 23.99
N SER A 108 13.83 7.65 23.42
CA SER A 108 14.96 8.20 24.18
C SER A 108 14.63 9.52 24.89
N LEU A 109 13.80 10.37 24.28
CA LEU A 109 13.37 11.64 24.88
C LEU A 109 12.30 11.42 25.97
N PHE A 110 11.38 10.48 25.77
CA PHE A 110 10.37 10.14 26.78
C PHE A 110 10.91 9.25 27.92
N GLY A 111 12.00 8.52 27.71
CA GLY A 111 12.62 7.68 28.73
C GLY A 111 13.37 8.44 29.84
N GLN A 112 13.70 9.72 29.63
CA GLN A 112 14.59 10.47 30.52
C GLN A 112 13.96 11.69 31.20
N PHE A 113 12.75 12.13 30.81
CA PHE A 113 12.18 13.42 31.24
C PHE A 113 10.73 13.43 31.73
N ALA A 114 10.15 12.31 32.17
CA ALA A 114 8.77 12.35 32.67
C ALA A 114 8.53 11.63 34.01
N PRO A 115 8.63 12.34 35.15
CA PRO A 115 7.87 11.98 36.34
C PRO A 115 6.44 12.50 36.13
N PHE A 116 5.58 11.71 35.48
CA PHE A 116 4.18 12.07 35.31
C PHE A 116 3.43 11.97 36.66
N ALA A 117 3.51 13.04 37.46
CA ALA A 117 2.57 13.30 38.53
C ALA A 117 1.23 13.72 37.89
N ASN A 118 0.21 12.87 38.11
CA ASN A 118 -1.20 13.05 37.71
C ASN A 118 -1.54 12.75 36.24
N GLY A 119 -1.82 11.47 35.94
CA GLY A 119 -2.90 11.13 35.02
C GLY A 119 -2.55 10.74 33.58
N GLY A 120 -1.42 10.09 33.33
CA GLY A 120 -1.15 9.41 32.05
C GLY A 120 -1.43 7.92 32.15
N THR A 121 -2.48 7.43 31.48
CA THR A 121 -2.82 6.01 31.37
C THR A 121 -1.77 5.23 30.57
N PHE A 122 -0.64 4.91 31.21
CA PHE A 122 0.37 4.01 30.67
C PHE A 122 0.43 2.75 31.54
N VAL A 123 -0.50 1.82 31.29
CA VAL A 123 -0.28 0.44 31.73
C VAL A 123 0.59 -0.21 30.65
N GLN A 124 1.87 -0.39 30.94
CA GLN A 124 2.80 -1.26 30.20
C GLN A 124 2.96 -0.97 28.69
N GLY A 125 3.32 0.26 28.31
CA GLY A 125 4.02 0.52 27.04
C GLY A 125 3.24 0.20 25.76
N ARG A 126 1.92 0.05 25.82
CA ARG A 126 1.06 -0.01 24.62
C ARG A 126 0.11 1.18 24.64
N VAL A 127 0.39 2.12 23.74
CA VAL A 127 -0.56 3.14 23.30
C VAL A 127 -1.83 2.40 22.89
N MET A 128 -2.94 2.66 23.57
CA MET A 128 -4.26 2.22 23.13
C MET A 128 -4.54 2.89 21.78
N PRO A 129 -4.63 2.14 20.66
CA PRO A 129 -4.81 2.73 19.35
C PRO A 129 -6.30 3.03 19.17
N PHE A 130 -6.77 4.10 19.79
CA PHE A 130 -8.05 4.71 19.45
C PHE A 130 -7.89 6.10 18.82
N ALA A 131 -6.66 6.46 18.41
CA ALA A 131 -6.38 7.75 17.76
C ALA A 131 -6.66 7.76 16.25
N SER A 132 -6.82 6.61 15.62
CA SER A 132 -7.16 6.46 14.20
C SER A 132 -8.47 5.70 14.09
N GLY A 133 -9.59 6.41 13.88
CA GLY A 133 -10.95 5.87 13.84
C GLY A 133 -11.11 4.67 12.90
N GLY A 134 -10.96 3.47 13.45
CA GLY A 134 -11.15 2.20 12.77
C GLY A 134 -12.48 1.57 13.17
N ILE A 135 -13.11 0.89 12.22
CA ILE A 135 -14.33 0.11 12.44
C ILE A 135 -13.95 -1.17 13.20
N VAL A 136 -14.57 -1.39 14.38
CA VAL A 136 -14.31 -2.56 15.21
C VAL A 136 -15.23 -3.70 14.76
N SER A 137 -14.74 -4.47 13.79
CA SER A 137 -15.49 -5.55 13.11
C SER A 137 -15.66 -6.86 13.89
N ARG A 138 -15.11 -6.94 15.10
CA ARG A 138 -15.19 -8.13 15.97
C ARG A 138 -15.23 -7.72 17.44
N PRO A 139 -15.90 -8.49 18.32
CA PRO A 139 -15.90 -8.24 19.76
C PRO A 139 -14.45 -8.13 20.28
N THR A 140 -14.07 -6.92 20.65
CA THR A 140 -12.73 -6.54 21.09
C THR A 140 -12.81 -6.09 22.54
N THR A 141 -12.13 -6.82 23.41
CA THR A 141 -12.04 -6.49 24.83
C THR A 141 -11.00 -5.41 25.05
N PHE A 142 -11.32 -4.38 25.83
CA PHE A 142 -10.38 -3.34 26.24
C PHE A 142 -10.32 -3.22 27.78
N PRO A 143 -9.13 -3.00 28.34
CA PRO A 143 -8.97 -2.87 29.79
C PRO A 143 -9.59 -1.54 30.28
N MET A 144 -10.39 -1.61 31.34
CA MET A 144 -10.93 -0.47 32.07
C MET A 144 -10.41 -0.51 33.52
N ARG A 145 -10.38 0.63 34.21
CA ARG A 145 -9.97 0.66 35.62
C ARG A 145 -11.00 -0.09 36.47
N GLY A 146 -10.68 -1.31 36.88
CA GLY A 146 -11.57 -2.19 37.64
C GLY A 146 -12.36 -3.20 36.82
N GLY A 147 -12.03 -3.43 35.54
CA GLY A 147 -12.69 -4.48 34.75
C GLY A 147 -12.25 -4.53 33.28
N THR A 148 -12.95 -5.34 32.48
CA THR A 148 -12.74 -5.45 31.03
C THR A 148 -14.00 -4.99 30.31
N GLY A 149 -13.90 -3.96 29.48
CA GLY A 149 -14.97 -3.52 28.58
C GLY A 149 -14.96 -4.37 27.30
N LEU A 150 -16.13 -4.65 26.73
CA LEU A 150 -16.28 -5.35 25.45
C LEU A 150 -16.86 -4.37 24.43
N MET A 151 -16.15 -4.15 23.32
CA MET A 151 -16.60 -3.33 22.20
C MET A 151 -16.87 -4.23 21.00
N GLY A 152 -18.04 -4.11 20.36
CA GLY A 152 -18.34 -4.81 19.12
C GLY A 152 -19.55 -4.18 18.47
N GLU A 153 -19.52 -4.01 17.16
CA GLU A 153 -20.68 -3.60 16.39
C GLU A 153 -21.72 -4.73 16.34
N ALA A 154 -23.01 -4.38 16.36
CA ALA A 154 -24.12 -5.35 16.40
C ALA A 154 -24.28 -6.16 15.10
N GLY A 155 -23.41 -5.93 14.10
CA GLY A 155 -23.35 -6.62 12.82
C GLY A 155 -22.74 -5.74 11.74
N PRO A 156 -22.38 -6.28 10.57
CA PRO A 156 -21.88 -5.50 9.44
C PRO A 156 -22.93 -4.50 8.95
N GLU A 157 -22.69 -3.20 9.15
CA GLU A 157 -23.52 -2.15 8.56
C GLU A 157 -23.10 -1.90 7.11
N ALA A 158 -24.05 -1.89 6.18
CA ALA A 158 -23.76 -1.59 4.78
C ALA A 158 -23.49 -0.08 4.62
N ILE A 159 -22.29 0.29 4.17
CA ILE A 159 -21.99 1.64 3.71
C ILE A 159 -22.69 1.85 2.37
N MET A 160 -23.86 2.46 2.42
CA MET A 160 -24.65 2.77 1.23
C MET A 160 -24.25 4.15 0.69
N PRO A 161 -24.01 4.32 -0.63
CA PRO A 161 -23.72 5.63 -1.19
C PRO A 161 -24.96 6.52 -1.07
N LEU A 162 -24.94 7.48 -0.14
CA LEU A 162 -26.00 8.46 0.02
C LEU A 162 -25.86 9.55 -1.04
N ALA A 163 -26.98 10.00 -1.57
CA ALA A 163 -27.03 11.24 -2.32
C ALA A 163 -28.30 12.02 -2.04
N ARG A 164 -28.19 13.32 -2.29
CA ARG A 164 -29.31 14.23 -2.19
C ARG A 164 -30.16 14.15 -3.46
N GLY A 165 -31.46 13.93 -3.30
CA GLY A 165 -32.46 14.04 -4.37
C GLY A 165 -32.71 15.50 -4.76
N ALA A 166 -33.40 15.71 -5.87
CA ALA A 166 -33.81 17.04 -6.33
C ALA A 166 -34.80 17.73 -5.36
N ASP A 167 -35.44 16.95 -4.50
CA ASP A 167 -36.31 17.37 -3.39
C ASP A 167 -35.51 17.75 -2.12
N GLY A 168 -34.18 17.71 -2.17
CA GLY A 168 -33.31 18.06 -1.05
C GLY A 168 -33.19 16.98 0.02
N ARG A 169 -33.85 15.83 -0.11
CA ARG A 169 -33.79 14.73 0.86
C ARG A 169 -32.61 13.81 0.56
N LEU A 170 -32.02 13.23 1.61
CA LEU A 170 -30.97 12.22 1.49
C LEU A 170 -31.59 10.85 1.23
N GLY A 171 -31.15 10.16 0.18
CA GLY A 171 -31.57 8.81 -0.17
C GLY A 171 -30.38 7.93 -0.57
N VAL A 172 -30.59 6.61 -0.61
CA VAL A 172 -29.58 5.63 -1.04
C VAL A 172 -29.53 5.56 -2.56
N ARG A 173 -28.34 5.74 -3.16
CA ARG A 173 -28.13 5.50 -4.59
C ARG A 173 -27.96 4.01 -4.85
N ALA A 174 -28.85 3.42 -5.64
CA ALA A 174 -28.59 2.13 -6.27
C ALA A 174 -27.54 2.33 -7.37
N GLN A 175 -26.28 2.05 -7.07
CA GLN A 175 -25.20 2.06 -8.07
C GLN A 175 -25.36 0.81 -8.95
N GLY A 176 -26.20 0.91 -9.97
CA GLY A 176 -26.49 -0.21 -10.88
C GLY A 176 -27.58 0.07 -11.92
N GLY A 177 -28.42 1.09 -11.71
CA GLY A 177 -29.39 1.53 -12.71
C GLY A 177 -28.88 2.76 -13.43
N GLY A 178 -28.22 2.60 -14.58
CA GLY A 178 -27.94 3.73 -15.48
C GLY A 178 -29.24 4.48 -15.76
N THR A 179 -29.19 5.82 -15.76
CA THR A 179 -30.36 6.67 -16.01
C THR A 179 -31.12 6.15 -17.22
N PRO A 180 -32.43 5.84 -17.10
CA PRO A 180 -33.20 5.32 -18.21
C PRO A 180 -33.14 6.31 -19.38
N VAL A 181 -32.55 5.88 -20.49
CA VAL A 181 -32.44 6.70 -21.70
C VAL A 181 -33.74 6.59 -22.47
N GLN A 182 -34.57 7.62 -22.39
CA GLN A 182 -35.77 7.72 -23.21
C GLN A 182 -35.37 8.23 -24.60
N VAL A 183 -35.57 7.41 -25.64
CA VAL A 183 -35.34 7.80 -27.04
C VAL A 183 -36.69 7.93 -27.74
N THR A 184 -37.06 9.16 -28.08
CA THR A 184 -38.26 9.45 -28.88
C THR A 184 -37.85 9.63 -30.33
N MET A 185 -38.38 8.81 -31.23
CA MET A 185 -38.12 8.88 -32.67
C MET A 185 -39.41 9.24 -33.41
N ASN A 186 -39.38 10.37 -34.12
CA ASN A 186 -40.48 10.79 -34.97
C ASN A 186 -40.18 10.36 -36.42
N VAL A 187 -41.00 9.46 -36.97
CA VAL A 187 -40.90 9.05 -38.37
C VAL A 187 -42.00 9.75 -39.16
N SER A 188 -41.62 10.54 -40.16
CA SER A 188 -42.55 11.11 -41.13
C SER A 188 -42.32 10.45 -42.48
N THR A 189 -43.33 9.73 -42.96
CA THR A 189 -43.31 9.07 -44.27
C THR A 189 -44.57 9.43 -45.04
N PRO A 190 -44.46 9.77 -46.34
CA PRO A 190 -45.62 10.02 -47.20
C PRO A 190 -46.33 8.72 -47.63
N ASP A 191 -45.68 7.55 -47.52
CA ASP A 191 -46.25 6.25 -47.90
C ASP A 191 -46.20 5.24 -46.73
N LEU A 192 -47.37 4.78 -46.29
CA LEU A 192 -47.53 3.78 -45.23
C LEU A 192 -46.96 2.40 -45.62
N GLY A 193 -47.06 2.02 -46.89
CA GLY A 193 -46.58 0.72 -47.37
C GLY A 193 -45.05 0.62 -47.38
N SER A 194 -44.36 1.73 -47.63
CA SER A 194 -42.89 1.82 -47.51
C SER A 194 -42.42 1.72 -46.05
N PHE A 195 -43.20 2.26 -45.11
CA PHE A 195 -42.88 2.19 -43.68
C PHE A 195 -42.99 0.76 -43.15
N GLN A 196 -44.07 0.05 -43.50
CA GLN A 196 -44.24 -1.36 -43.11
C GLN A 196 -43.08 -2.24 -43.63
N ARG A 197 -42.60 -2.00 -44.85
CA ARG A 197 -41.46 -2.74 -45.43
C ARG A 197 -40.11 -2.40 -44.80
N SER A 198 -39.94 -1.17 -44.30
CA SER A 198 -38.68 -0.67 -43.72
C SER A 198 -38.61 -0.74 -42.19
N GLN A 199 -39.69 -1.14 -41.52
CA GLN A 199 -39.77 -1.22 -40.06
C GLN A 199 -38.62 -2.02 -39.44
N SER A 200 -38.26 -3.17 -40.04
CA SER A 200 -37.15 -4.01 -39.57
C SER A 200 -35.78 -3.34 -39.72
N GLN A 201 -35.58 -2.55 -40.77
CA GLN A 201 -34.34 -1.82 -41.02
C GLN A 201 -34.18 -0.66 -40.03
N ILE A 202 -35.26 0.07 -39.75
CA ILE A 202 -35.30 1.14 -38.74
C ILE A 202 -34.98 0.57 -37.35
N ALA A 203 -35.60 -0.55 -36.99
CA ALA A 203 -35.32 -1.24 -35.72
C ALA A 203 -33.85 -1.70 -35.61
N ALA A 204 -33.28 -2.25 -36.69
CA ALA A 204 -31.88 -2.67 -36.72
C ALA A 204 -30.91 -1.48 -36.61
N GLN A 205 -31.22 -0.34 -37.24
CA GLN A 205 -30.44 0.88 -37.13
C GLN A 205 -30.50 1.47 -35.71
N MET A 206 -31.67 1.43 -35.07
CA MET A 206 -31.86 1.84 -33.68
C MET A 206 -31.02 0.97 -32.73
N GLY A 207 -31.06 -0.36 -32.87
CA GLY A 207 -30.24 -1.28 -32.08
C GLY A 207 -28.75 -0.99 -32.20
N ARG A 208 -28.26 -0.71 -33.41
CA ARG A 208 -26.86 -0.30 -33.65
C ARG A 208 -26.51 1.06 -33.05
N ALA A 209 -27.44 2.02 -33.05
CA ALA A 209 -27.22 3.33 -32.43
C ALA A 209 -27.14 3.21 -30.90
N LEU A 210 -28.06 2.46 -30.29
CA LEU A 210 -28.08 2.20 -28.84
C LEU A 210 -26.82 1.45 -28.37
N ALA A 211 -26.41 0.40 -29.10
CA ALA A 211 -25.22 -0.38 -28.77
C ALA A 211 -23.89 0.42 -28.91
N ARG A 212 -23.87 1.46 -29.75
CA ARG A 212 -22.74 2.42 -29.82
C ARG A 212 -22.78 3.40 -28.66
N GLY A 213 -23.97 3.90 -28.30
CA GLY A 213 -24.14 4.81 -27.16
C GLY A 213 -23.81 4.16 -25.81
N GLN A 214 -24.06 2.85 -25.65
CA GLN A 214 -23.67 2.10 -24.45
C GLN A 214 -22.16 1.85 -24.34
N ARG A 215 -21.44 1.73 -25.46
CA ARG A 215 -19.99 1.50 -25.48
C ARG A 215 -19.16 2.75 -25.22
N ASN A 216 -19.71 3.93 -25.47
CA ASN A 216 -19.03 5.21 -25.29
C ASN A 216 -19.38 5.90 -23.95
N ARG A 217 -19.85 5.13 -22.96
CA ARG A 217 -20.20 5.62 -21.61
C ARG A 217 -19.27 5.08 -20.55
#